data_AF-J2KVG1-F1
#
_entry.id   AF-J2KVG1-F1
#
_cell.length_a   1.000
_cell.length_b   1.000
_cell.length_c   1.000
_cell.angle_alpha   90.00
_cell.angle_beta   90.00
_cell.angle_gamma   90.00
#
_symmetry.space_group_name_H-M   'P 1'
#
loop_
_entity.id
_entity.type
_entity.pdbx_description
1 polymer ?
#
loop_
_entity_poly.entity_id
_entity_poly.type
_entity_poly.pdbx_seq_one_letter_code
_entity_poly.pdbx_strand_id
1 'polypeptide(L)'
;MLGDWDETCILFDPDARKACIVVRGKKARTVDFEYFNTWQLKWTEYPANPVFRFQHVHFLFETSDFDRPTIRVAVPSRSDGEAWNAKLSILMP
;
A
#
# COMPACT_ATOMS: atom_id res chain seq x y z
N MET A 1 9.62 -2.44 1.86
CA MET A 1 8.38 -3.08 2.33
C MET A 1 7.38 -2.02 2.68
N LEU A 2 6.20 -2.08 2.08
CA LEU A 2 5.06 -1.24 2.44
C LEU A 2 4.11 -2.03 3.35
N GLY A 3 3.71 -1.46 4.48
CA GLY A 3 2.86 -2.12 5.48
C GLY A 3 3.61 -2.93 6.52
N ASP A 4 2.87 -3.60 7.40
CA ASP A 4 3.37 -4.41 8.51
C ASP A 4 3.15 -5.91 8.26
N TRP A 5 4.06 -6.75 8.75
CA TRP A 5 4.04 -8.21 8.59
C TRP A 5 2.83 -8.88 9.24
N ASP A 6 2.38 -8.35 10.38
CA ASP A 6 1.22 -8.86 11.09
C ASP A 6 -0.10 -8.53 10.37
N GLU A 7 -0.05 -7.57 9.44
CA GLU A 7 -1.16 -7.18 8.57
C GLU A 7 -0.89 -7.57 7.11
N THR A 8 -1.43 -6.80 6.16
CA THR A 8 -1.06 -6.94 4.76
C THR A 8 0.16 -6.08 4.50
N CYS A 9 1.21 -6.65 3.91
CA CYS A 9 2.37 -5.90 3.44
C CYS A 9 2.73 -6.29 2.01
N ILE A 10 3.46 -5.41 1.33
CA ILE A 10 3.98 -5.63 -0.02
C ILE A 10 5.49 -5.40 -0.01
N LEU A 11 6.22 -6.41 -0.45
CA LEU A 11 7.65 -6.34 -0.72
C LEU A 11 7.83 -6.07 -2.21
N PHE A 12 8.68 -5.13 -2.56
CA PHE A 12 8.97 -4.77 -3.95
C PHE A 12 10.40 -5.16 -4.27
N ASP A 13 10.59 -5.84 -5.39
CA ASP A 13 11.86 -6.11 -6.05
C ASP A 13 11.88 -5.29 -7.35
N PRO A 14 12.51 -4.10 -7.33
CA PRO A 14 12.54 -3.20 -8.49
C PRO A 14 13.31 -3.79 -9.67
N ASP A 15 14.38 -4.53 -9.40
CA ASP A 15 15.28 -5.08 -10.42
C ASP A 15 14.57 -6.17 -11.22
N ALA A 16 13.82 -7.03 -10.52
CA ALA A 16 12.99 -8.06 -11.16
C ALA A 16 11.62 -7.55 -11.64
N ARG A 17 11.24 -6.31 -11.29
CA ARG A 17 9.88 -5.74 -11.46
C ARG A 17 8.78 -6.64 -10.89
N LYS A 18 9.05 -7.21 -9.71
CA LYS A 18 8.12 -8.12 -9.02
C LYS A 18 7.77 -7.61 -7.63
N ALA A 19 6.57 -7.95 -7.19
CA ALA A 19 6.12 -7.68 -5.84
C ALA A 19 5.65 -8.97 -5.16
N CYS A 20 5.94 -9.10 -3.88
CA CYS A 20 5.37 -10.16 -3.04
C CYS A 20 4.34 -9.54 -2.10
N ILE A 21 3.09 -9.94 -2.25
CA ILE A 21 1.97 -9.56 -1.39
C ILE A 21 1.86 -10.59 -0.28
N VAL A 22 2.02 -10.14 0.96
CA VAL A 22 1.88 -10.98 2.16
C VAL A 22 0.63 -10.54 2.91
N VAL A 23 -0.24 -11.49 3.26
CA VAL A 23 -1.49 -11.23 3.96
C VAL A 23 -1.45 -11.88 5.34
N ARG A 24 -1.44 -11.03 6.37
CA ARG A 24 -1.44 -11.37 7.80
C ARG A 24 -0.35 -12.37 8.16
N GLY A 25 0.84 -12.22 7.58
CA GLY A 25 1.98 -13.14 7.76
C GLY A 25 1.76 -14.60 7.33
N LYS A 26 0.61 -14.95 6.74
CA LYS A 26 0.18 -16.35 6.54
C LYS A 26 0.15 -16.80 5.10
N LYS A 27 -0.17 -15.88 4.18
CA LYS A 27 -0.26 -16.18 2.75
C LYS A 27 0.60 -15.18 2.00
N ALA A 28 1.48 -15.69 1.14
CA ALA A 28 2.31 -14.88 0.26
C ALA A 28 2.03 -15.24 -1.19
N ARG A 29 1.97 -14.24 -2.07
CA ARG A 29 1.93 -14.42 -3.52
C ARG A 29 2.87 -13.44 -4.19
N THR A 30 3.64 -13.91 -5.16
CA THR A 30 4.47 -13.06 -6.01
C THR A 30 3.70 -12.72 -7.28
N VAL A 31 3.76 -11.46 -7.68
CA VAL A 31 3.11 -10.90 -8.86
C VAL A 31 4.07 -9.96 -9.58
N ASP A 32 3.88 -9.75 -10.88
CA ASP A 32 4.57 -8.69 -11.61
C ASP A 32 3.94 -7.33 -11.28
N PHE A 33 4.64 -6.22 -11.56
CA PHE A 33 4.12 -4.87 -11.26
C PHE A 33 2.81 -4.56 -12.01
N GLU A 34 2.63 -5.10 -13.21
CA GLU A 34 1.43 -4.96 -14.05
C GLU A 34 0.17 -5.59 -13.42
N TYR A 35 0.33 -6.35 -12.32
CA TYR A 35 -0.78 -6.79 -11.50
C TYR A 35 -1.52 -5.63 -10.83
N PHE A 36 -0.81 -4.55 -10.49
CA PHE A 36 -1.38 -3.35 -9.89
C PHE A 36 -1.75 -2.36 -10.99
N ASN A 37 -3.04 -2.14 -11.20
CA ASN A 37 -3.52 -1.19 -12.21
C ASN A 37 -3.26 0.25 -11.76
N THR A 38 -3.61 0.55 -10.51
CA THR A 38 -3.50 1.89 -9.93
C THR A 38 -3.30 1.77 -8.41
N TRP A 39 -2.85 2.85 -7.78
CA TRP A 39 -2.75 2.92 -6.33
C TRP A 39 -3.03 4.34 -5.83
N GLN A 40 -3.58 4.46 -4.62
CA GLN A 40 -3.88 5.75 -3.99
C GLN A 40 -3.61 5.70 -2.48
N LEU A 41 -2.98 6.76 -1.95
CA LEU A 41 -2.90 6.99 -0.50
C LEU A 41 -4.22 7.62 -0.01
N LYS A 42 -4.86 7.00 0.99
CA LYS A 42 -6.14 7.44 1.56
C LYS A 42 -6.06 7.55 3.08
N TRP A 43 -6.82 8.48 3.64
CA TRP A 43 -6.95 8.69 5.09
C TRP A 43 -8.32 9.29 5.43
N THR A 44 -8.67 9.26 6.71
CA THR A 44 -9.80 9.98 7.27
C THR A 44 -9.29 11.16 8.07
N GLU A 45 -9.87 12.34 7.83
CA GLU A 45 -9.54 13.56 8.58
C GLU A 45 -10.47 13.67 9.79
N TYR A 46 -9.87 13.78 10.98
CA TYR A 46 -10.59 14.00 12.21
C TYR A 46 -10.23 15.38 12.78
N PRO A 47 -11.19 16.29 12.95
CA PRO A 47 -10.92 17.61 13.50
C PRO A 47 -10.50 17.48 14.97
N ALA A 48 -9.28 17.91 15.28
CA ALA A 48 -8.81 18.14 16.64
C ALA A 48 -8.37 19.61 16.71
N ASN A 49 -8.82 20.37 17.70
CA ASN A 49 -8.40 21.76 17.83
C ASN A 49 -6.98 21.77 18.46
N PRO A 50 -5.91 22.32 17.85
CA PRO A 50 -5.85 23.17 16.65
C PRO A 50 -5.30 22.48 15.36
N VAL A 51 -5.16 21.16 15.33
CA VAL A 51 -4.57 20.40 14.20
C VAL A 51 -5.44 19.21 13.79
N PHE A 52 -5.65 19.02 12.48
CA PHE A 52 -6.27 17.80 11.96
C PHE A 52 -5.45 16.57 12.33
N ARG A 53 -6.12 15.56 12.89
CA ARG A 53 -5.55 14.22 13.05
C ARG A 53 -5.94 13.39 11.84
N PHE A 54 -4.97 12.64 11.30
CA PHE A 54 -5.22 11.69 10.23
C PHE A 54 -5.37 10.30 10.84
N GLN A 55 -6.46 9.61 10.48
CA GLN A 55 -6.76 8.25 10.93
C GLN A 55 -6.94 7.33 9.73
N HIS A 56 -6.84 6.02 9.98
CA HIS A 56 -7.03 4.99 8.97
C HIS A 56 -6.18 5.19 7.71
N VAL A 57 -4.94 5.66 7.85
CA VAL A 57 -4.06 5.91 6.71
C VAL A 57 -3.69 4.59 6.04
N HIS A 58 -3.89 4.49 4.74
CA HIS A 58 -3.62 3.27 3.97
C HIS A 58 -3.40 3.55 2.50
N PHE A 59 -2.67 2.66 1.83
CA PHE A 59 -2.71 2.53 0.38
C PHE A 59 -3.86 1.62 -0.03
N LEU A 60 -4.58 2.03 -1.07
CA LEU A 60 -5.52 1.20 -1.81
C LEU A 60 -4.93 0.92 -3.18
N PHE A 61 -4.61 -0.34 -3.45
CA PHE A 61 -4.18 -0.82 -4.77
C PHE A 61 -5.37 -1.42 -5.49
N GLU A 62 -5.58 -1.03 -6.74
CA GLU A 62 -6.49 -1.70 -7.66
C GLU A 62 -5.71 -2.76 -8.42
N THR A 63 -6.27 -3.95 -8.57
CA THR A 63 -5.59 -5.09 -9.20
C THR A 63 -6.32 -5.58 -10.43
N SER A 64 -5.62 -6.32 -11.29
CA SER A 64 -6.23 -7.04 -12.43
C SER A 64 -6.92 -8.35 -12.03
N ASP A 65 -6.92 -8.71 -10.74
CA ASP A 65 -7.56 -9.91 -10.20
C ASP A 65 -9.04 -9.67 -9.92
N PHE A 66 -9.92 -10.34 -10.67
CA PHE A 66 -11.36 -10.18 -10.50
C PHE A 66 -11.86 -10.66 -9.12
N ASP A 67 -11.23 -11.69 -8.56
CA ASP A 67 -11.60 -12.21 -7.23
C ASP A 67 -11.06 -11.31 -6.12
N ARG A 68 -10.05 -10.49 -6.42
CA ARG A 68 -9.44 -9.56 -5.47
C ARG A 68 -9.15 -8.20 -6.11
N PRO A 69 -10.20 -7.44 -6.46
CA PRO A 69 -10.05 -6.23 -7.25
C PRO A 69 -9.32 -5.11 -6.51
N THR A 70 -9.25 -5.19 -5.17
CA THR A 70 -8.50 -4.23 -4.36
C THR A 70 -7.68 -4.89 -3.26
N ILE A 71 -6.55 -4.26 -2.92
CA ILE A 71 -5.71 -4.60 -1.78
C ILE A 71 -5.48 -3.35 -0.95
N ARG A 72 -5.76 -3.45 0.35
CA ARG A 72 -5.53 -2.38 1.32
C ARG A 72 -4.29 -2.68 2.14
N VAL A 73 -3.38 -1.72 2.24
CA VAL A 73 -2.16 -1.81 3.04
C VAL A 73 -2.12 -0.63 4.00
N ALA A 74 -2.26 -0.89 5.30
CA ALA A 74 -2.21 0.16 6.32
C ALA A 74 -0.79 0.71 6.45
N VAL A 75 -0.68 1.99 6.81
CA VAL A 75 0.60 2.63 7.13
C VAL A 75 0.49 3.40 8.46
N PRO A 76 1.60 3.56 9.21
CA PRO A 76 1.56 4.12 10.55
C PRO A 76 1.07 5.58 10.60
N SER A 77 1.42 6.37 9.59
CA SER A 77 1.10 7.79 9.53
C SER A 77 0.95 8.30 8.10
N ARG A 78 0.35 9.49 7.94
CA ARG A 78 0.27 10.17 6.64
C ARG A 78 1.65 10.50 6.10
N SER A 79 2.57 11.00 6.92
CA SER A 79 3.93 11.34 6.48
C SER A 79 4.69 10.12 5.94
N ASP A 80 4.56 8.97 6.60
CA ASP A 80 5.13 7.72 6.09
C ASP A 80 4.45 7.27 4.79
N GLY A 81 3.14 7.47 4.72
CA GLY A 81 2.35 7.29 3.50
C GLY A 81 2.86 8.13 2.34
N GLU A 82 3.06 9.43 2.52
CA GLU A 82 3.57 10.34 1.48
C GLU A 82 4.98 9.96 1.02
N ALA A 83 5.85 9.55 1.96
CA ALA A 83 7.19 9.06 1.62
C ALA A 83 7.12 7.78 0.76
N TRP A 84 6.17 6.89 1.03
CA TRP A 84 5.92 5.71 0.21
C TRP A 84 5.26 6.04 -1.13
N ASN A 85 4.35 7.01 -1.16
CA ASN A 85 3.68 7.49 -2.37
C ASN A 85 4.73 7.93 -3.40
N ALA A 86 5.69 8.75 -2.98
CA ALA A 86 6.80 9.17 -3.83
C ALA A 86 7.66 7.99 -4.34
N LYS A 87 7.93 6.98 -3.49
CA LYS A 87 8.67 5.78 -3.91
C LYS A 87 7.89 4.97 -4.94
N LEU A 88 6.59 4.75 -4.71
CA LEU A 88 5.74 3.99 -5.63
C LEU A 88 5.62 4.68 -6.99
N SER A 89 5.56 6.02 -7.04
CA SER A 89 5.58 6.77 -8.30
C SER A 89 6.86 6.58 -9.13
N ILE A 90 7.97 6.21 -8.50
CA ILE A 90 9.23 5.90 -9.19
C ILE A 90 9.27 4.42 -9.60
N LEU A 91 8.83 3.53 -8.71
CA LEU A 91 8.87 2.09 -8.93
C LEU A 91 7.85 1.61 -9.98
N MET A 92 6.67 2.24 -9.99
CA MET A 92 5.54 1.89 -10.84
C MET A 92 4.98 3.18 -11.48
N PRO A 93 5.70 3.73 -12.48
CA PRO A 93 5.28 4.94 -13.19
C PRO A 93 4.08 4.70 -14.13
#